data_AF-A0A0D2BN51-F1
#
_entry.id   AF-A0A0D2BN51-F1
#
_cell.length_a   1.000
_cell.length_b   1.000
_cell.length_c   1.000
_cell.angle_alpha   90.00
_cell.angle_beta   90.00
_cell.angle_gamma   90.00
#
_symmetry.space_group_name_H-M   'P 1'
#
loop_
_entity.id
_entity.type
_entity.pdbx_description
1 polymer ?
#
loop_
_entity_poly.entity_id
_entity_poly.type
_entity_poly.pdbx_seq_one_letter_code
_entity_poly.pdbx_strand_id
1 'polypeptide(L)'
;MKVLDPQAALFTTAEVYHFLASNPPRPQQKQTGSYPSVNTKGYQQVRDDFDHYISTTSPYIKDYPAPETFVKAVVPKLKAFGLTKTEIFNLINLGVGLSTAQSTQKSVENSDGMDVDGDGAGEDAPEEPDYRQMLSLIVEELDDRFSGDEGESKIQKIFDTMRSEYERAKKGKPAKGTKAKVNGTKSK
;
A
#
# COMPACT_ATOMS: atom_id res chain seq x y z
N MET A 1 -18.82 -12.94 -25.42
CA MET A 1 -18.27 -11.60 -25.07
C MET A 1 -17.07 -11.33 -25.97
N LYS A 2 -16.90 -10.09 -26.45
CA LYS A 2 -15.67 -9.65 -27.13
C LYS A 2 -14.92 -8.71 -26.19
N VAL A 3 -13.66 -8.97 -25.92
CA VAL A 3 -12.79 -8.08 -25.15
C VAL A 3 -12.32 -6.96 -26.09
N LEU A 4 -12.53 -5.70 -25.70
CA LEU A 4 -12.14 -4.54 -26.50
C LEU A 4 -10.70 -4.12 -26.19
N ASP A 5 -10.37 -4.01 -24.91
CA ASP A 5 -9.05 -3.68 -24.41
C ASP A 5 -8.74 -4.57 -23.19
N PRO A 6 -7.74 -5.47 -23.28
CA PRO A 6 -7.35 -6.32 -22.17
C PRO A 6 -6.58 -5.57 -21.06
N GLN A 7 -6.00 -4.39 -21.33
CA GLN A 7 -5.11 -3.67 -20.41
C GLN A 7 -5.47 -2.17 -20.30
N ALA A 8 -6.75 -1.90 -20.02
CA ALA A 8 -7.27 -0.52 -19.95
C ALA A 8 -6.69 0.32 -18.79
N ALA A 9 -6.29 -0.30 -17.67
CA ALA A 9 -5.82 0.39 -16.49
C ALA A 9 -4.85 -0.44 -15.63
N LEU A 10 -4.06 0.25 -14.82
CA LEU A 10 -3.20 -0.34 -13.79
C LEU A 10 -3.69 0.16 -12.43
N PHE A 11 -3.95 -0.76 -11.51
CA PHE A 11 -4.41 -0.47 -10.15
C PHE A 11 -3.44 -1.05 -9.14
N THR A 12 -3.03 -0.22 -8.18
CA THR A 12 -2.18 -0.66 -7.08
C THR A 12 -2.97 -1.58 -6.16
N THR A 13 -2.27 -2.47 -5.47
CA THR A 13 -2.88 -3.41 -4.52
C THR A 13 -3.64 -2.65 -3.42
N ALA A 14 -3.14 -1.48 -3.02
CA ALA A 14 -3.80 -0.59 -2.07
C ALA A 14 -5.10 0.02 -2.60
N GLU A 15 -5.16 0.44 -3.87
CA GLU A 15 -6.40 0.94 -4.49
C GLU A 15 -7.47 -0.16 -4.56
N VAL A 16 -7.08 -1.36 -4.99
CA VAL A 16 -7.99 -2.50 -5.06
C VAL A 16 -8.50 -2.86 -3.67
N TYR A 17 -7.62 -2.96 -2.68
CA TYR A 17 -8.00 -3.25 -1.29
C TYR A 17 -8.96 -2.19 -0.73
N HIS A 18 -8.65 -0.90 -0.88
CA HIS A 18 -9.50 0.18 -0.40
C HIS A 18 -10.85 0.21 -1.11
N PHE A 19 -10.88 -0.06 -2.42
CA PHE A 19 -12.12 -0.17 -3.18
C PHE A 19 -12.98 -1.32 -2.67
N LEU A 20 -12.40 -2.51 -2.47
CA LEU A 20 -13.13 -3.66 -1.94
C LEU A 20 -13.64 -3.39 -0.52
N ALA A 21 -12.83 -2.79 0.36
CA ALA A 21 -13.23 -2.43 1.72
C ALA A 21 -14.39 -1.42 1.74
N SER A 22 -14.40 -0.46 0.80
CA SER A 22 -15.46 0.55 0.69
C SER A 22 -16.75 0.03 0.03
N ASN A 23 -16.64 -1.07 -0.73
CA ASN A 23 -17.75 -1.68 -1.48
C ASN A 23 -18.01 -3.10 -0.97
N PRO A 24 -18.87 -3.28 0.05
CA PRO A 24 -19.13 -4.59 0.63
C PRO A 24 -19.72 -5.56 -0.40
N PRO A 25 -19.55 -6.87 -0.20
CA PRO A 25 -20.07 -7.87 -1.12
C PRO A 25 -21.59 -7.75 -1.26
N ARG A 26 -22.09 -7.96 -2.49
CA ARG A 26 -23.53 -7.95 -2.75
C ARG A 26 -24.22 -8.99 -1.84
N PRO A 27 -25.27 -8.60 -1.10
CA PRO A 27 -26.01 -9.56 -0.29
C PRO A 27 -26.68 -10.60 -1.19
N GLN A 28 -26.74 -11.85 -0.72
CA GLN A 28 -27.45 -12.90 -1.44
C GLN A 28 -28.94 -12.52 -1.53
N GLN A 29 -29.45 -12.45 -2.76
CA GLN A 29 -30.86 -12.16 -2.99
C GLN A 29 -31.69 -13.36 -2.53
N LYS A 30 -32.67 -13.12 -1.66
CA LYS A 30 -33.69 -14.11 -1.35
C LYS A 30 -34.50 -14.39 -2.62
N GLN A 31 -34.89 -15.64 -2.82
CA GLN A 31 -35.72 -16.05 -3.95
C GLN A 31 -37.01 -15.20 -3.95
N THR A 32 -37.18 -14.38 -4.97
CA THR A 32 -38.35 -13.51 -5.11
C THR A 32 -39.24 -14.10 -6.20
N GLY A 33 -40.35 -14.71 -5.79
CA GLY A 33 -41.24 -15.43 -6.70
C GLY A 33 -40.56 -16.64 -7.34
N SER A 34 -40.77 -16.82 -8.65
CA SER A 34 -40.28 -17.98 -9.41
C SER A 34 -38.91 -17.79 -10.06
N TYR A 35 -38.28 -16.62 -9.92
CA TYR A 35 -36.96 -16.37 -10.51
C TYR A 35 -35.85 -17.05 -9.69
N PRO A 36 -34.85 -17.69 -10.34
CA PRO A 36 -33.72 -18.28 -9.63
C PRO A 36 -32.85 -17.18 -9.02
N SER A 37 -32.34 -17.43 -7.81
CA SER A 37 -31.38 -16.53 -7.16
C SER A 37 -30.04 -16.54 -7.91
N VAL A 38 -29.44 -15.37 -8.10
CA VAL A 38 -28.10 -15.27 -8.69
C VAL A 38 -27.07 -15.93 -7.77
N ASN A 39 -26.29 -16.87 -8.30
CA ASN A 39 -25.21 -17.52 -7.56
C ASN A 39 -24.01 -16.56 -7.43
N THR A 40 -23.72 -16.11 -6.20
CA THR A 40 -22.61 -15.20 -5.91
C THR A 40 -21.40 -15.90 -5.27
N LYS A 41 -21.36 -17.24 -5.25
CA LYS A 41 -20.30 -18.00 -4.56
C LYS A 41 -18.91 -17.68 -5.09
N GLY A 42 -18.70 -17.71 -6.41
CA GLY A 42 -17.39 -17.42 -7.01
C GLY A 42 -16.94 -15.98 -6.76
N TYR A 43 -17.88 -15.02 -6.74
CA TYR A 43 -17.58 -13.64 -6.40
C TYR A 43 -17.10 -13.49 -4.95
N GLN A 44 -17.70 -14.22 -4.01
CA GLN A 44 -17.28 -14.22 -2.60
C GLN A 44 -15.89 -14.85 -2.45
N GLN A 45 -15.67 -16.01 -3.07
CA GLN A 45 -14.38 -16.70 -3.04
C GLN A 45 -13.22 -15.81 -3.50
N VAL A 46 -13.36 -15.12 -4.64
CA VAL A 46 -12.30 -14.22 -5.13
C VAL A 46 -11.97 -13.10 -4.13
N ARG A 47 -12.97 -12.60 -3.40
CA ARG A 47 -12.74 -11.55 -2.40
C ARG A 47 -12.08 -12.10 -1.16
N ASP A 48 -12.52 -13.26 -0.70
CA ASP A 48 -11.92 -13.95 0.44
C ASP A 48 -10.45 -14.32 0.14
N ASP A 49 -10.16 -14.80 -1.07
CA ASP A 49 -8.81 -15.11 -1.54
C ASP A 49 -7.93 -13.85 -1.61
N PHE A 50 -8.47 -12.73 -2.10
CA PHE A 50 -7.75 -11.46 -2.13
C PHE A 50 -7.45 -10.95 -0.71
N ASP A 51 -8.44 -10.96 0.19
CA ASP A 51 -8.24 -10.58 1.58
C ASP A 51 -7.22 -11.49 2.28
N HIS A 52 -7.23 -12.79 1.96
CA HIS A 52 -6.23 -13.75 2.43
C HIS A 52 -4.83 -13.40 1.92
N TYR A 53 -4.66 -13.13 0.62
CA TYR A 53 -3.39 -12.69 0.04
C TYR A 53 -2.84 -11.44 0.74
N ILE A 54 -3.68 -10.42 0.96
CA ILE A 54 -3.27 -9.21 1.68
C ILE A 54 -2.86 -9.54 3.12
N SER A 55 -3.61 -10.39 3.81
CA SER A 55 -3.32 -10.75 5.20
C SER A 55 -2.02 -11.54 5.36
N THR A 56 -1.68 -12.40 4.39
CA THR A 56 -0.53 -13.31 4.45
C THR A 56 0.73 -12.67 3.88
N THR A 57 0.63 -12.00 2.72
CA THR A 57 1.80 -11.55 1.96
C THR A 57 2.12 -10.07 2.16
N SER A 58 1.12 -9.20 2.30
CA SER A 58 1.34 -7.75 2.35
C SER A 58 0.44 -7.07 3.39
N PRO A 59 0.60 -7.40 4.69
CA PRO A 59 -0.28 -6.93 5.74
C PRO A 59 -0.24 -5.41 5.92
N TYR A 60 0.89 -4.77 5.59
CA TYR A 60 1.09 -3.32 5.69
C TYR A 60 0.12 -2.50 4.81
N ILE A 61 -0.47 -3.09 3.76
CA ILE A 61 -1.42 -2.42 2.88
C ILE A 61 -2.68 -1.97 3.63
N LYS A 62 -3.03 -2.66 4.73
CA LYS A 62 -4.19 -2.29 5.56
C LYS A 62 -4.03 -0.91 6.22
N ASP A 63 -2.79 -0.51 6.48
CA ASP A 63 -2.46 0.75 7.14
C ASP A 63 -2.17 1.90 6.15
N TYR A 64 -2.27 1.63 4.84
CA TYR A 64 -2.01 2.64 3.83
C TYR A 64 -2.98 3.83 3.94
N PRO A 65 -2.49 5.04 3.62
CA PRO A 65 -3.36 6.21 3.49
C PRO A 65 -4.30 6.06 2.30
N ALA A 66 -5.28 6.95 2.18
CA ALA A 66 -6.22 6.98 1.06
C ALA A 66 -5.44 6.99 -0.28
N PRO A 67 -5.55 5.92 -1.09
CA PRO A 67 -4.68 5.74 -2.26
C PRO A 67 -4.80 6.87 -3.27
N GLU A 68 -5.99 7.44 -3.45
CA GLU A 68 -6.22 8.57 -4.37
C GLU A 68 -5.35 9.79 -4.05
N THR A 69 -5.16 10.11 -2.76
CA THR A 69 -4.35 11.27 -2.34
C THR A 69 -2.87 10.97 -2.48
N PHE A 70 -2.47 9.78 -2.06
CA PHE A 70 -1.08 9.34 -2.05
C PHE A 70 -0.53 9.12 -3.47
N VAL A 71 -1.20 8.30 -4.28
CA VAL A 71 -0.78 7.97 -5.66
C VAL A 71 -0.72 9.23 -6.52
N LYS A 72 -1.72 10.12 -6.40
CA LYS A 72 -1.75 11.40 -7.13
C LYS A 72 -0.56 12.31 -6.82
N ALA A 73 -0.06 12.28 -5.58
CA ALA A 73 1.07 13.10 -5.16
C ALA A 73 2.43 12.47 -5.50
N VAL A 74 2.55 11.15 -5.34
CA VAL A 74 3.82 10.41 -5.47
C VAL A 74 4.22 10.21 -6.92
N VAL A 75 3.28 9.77 -7.77
CA VAL A 75 3.59 9.36 -9.16
C VAL A 75 4.28 10.47 -9.97
N PRO A 76 3.81 11.74 -9.95
CA PRO A 76 4.49 12.81 -10.69
C PRO A 76 5.91 13.09 -10.19
N LYS A 77 6.13 12.99 -8.87
CA LYS A 77 7.44 13.24 -8.25
C LYS A 77 8.42 12.13 -8.58
N LEU A 78 8.01 10.88 -8.47
CA LEU A 78 8.85 9.74 -8.81
C LEU A 78 9.19 9.68 -10.30
N LYS A 79 8.24 10.07 -11.16
CA LYS A 79 8.49 10.20 -12.60
C LYS A 79 9.53 11.29 -12.91
N ALA A 80 9.59 12.37 -12.13
CA ALA A 80 10.59 13.43 -12.30
C ALA A 80 12.02 12.95 -11.99
N PHE A 81 12.19 11.89 -11.19
CA PHE A 81 13.49 11.23 -10.98
C PHE A 81 13.88 10.27 -12.12
N GLY A 82 13.06 10.17 -13.17
CA GLY A 82 13.33 9.29 -14.30
C GLY A 82 12.86 7.85 -14.10
N LEU A 83 12.02 7.58 -13.10
CA LEU A 83 11.42 6.26 -12.90
C LEU A 83 10.26 6.01 -13.88
N THR A 84 10.16 4.78 -14.36
CA THR A 84 9.09 4.32 -15.25
C THR A 84 7.78 4.08 -14.48
N LYS A 85 6.65 4.04 -15.19
CA LYS A 85 5.34 3.80 -14.56
C LYS A 85 5.29 2.46 -13.82
N THR A 86 5.95 1.43 -14.36
CA THR A 86 6.01 0.08 -13.79
C THR A 86 6.94 0.01 -12.58
N GLU A 87 8.08 0.70 -12.60
CA GLU A 87 8.96 0.84 -11.44
C GLU A 87 8.22 1.50 -10.27
N ILE A 88 7.55 2.63 -10.54
CA ILE A 88 6.76 3.36 -9.53
C ILE A 88 5.63 2.48 -8.99
N PHE A 89 4.95 1.75 -9.87
CA PHE A 89 3.88 0.84 -9.49
C PHE A 89 4.37 -0.26 -8.54
N ASN A 90 5.53 -0.85 -8.82
CA ASN A 90 6.13 -1.88 -7.98
C ASN A 90 6.63 -1.31 -6.65
N LEU A 91 7.23 -0.11 -6.65
CA LEU A 91 7.64 0.58 -5.42
C LEU A 91 6.45 0.80 -4.47
N ILE A 92 5.32 1.25 -5.00
CA ILE A 92 4.09 1.47 -4.22
C ILE A 92 3.51 0.14 -3.72
N ASN A 93 3.43 -0.88 -4.57
CA ASN A 93 2.85 -2.16 -4.18
C ASN A 93 3.68 -2.92 -3.15
N LEU A 94 5.01 -2.77 -3.19
CA LEU A 94 5.95 -3.40 -2.26
C LEU A 94 6.23 -2.54 -1.02
N GLY A 95 5.80 -1.27 -1.01
CA GLY A 95 6.06 -0.33 0.08
C GLY A 95 7.54 -0.02 0.30
N VAL A 96 8.35 -0.03 -0.76
CA VAL A 96 9.79 0.23 -0.67
C VAL A 96 10.03 1.66 -0.17
N GLY A 97 10.81 1.82 0.89
CA GLY A 97 11.06 3.12 1.54
C GLY A 97 10.02 3.51 2.61
N LEU A 98 9.05 2.64 2.91
CA LEU A 98 8.08 2.84 4.00
C LEU A 98 8.40 1.89 5.14
N SER A 99 8.29 2.35 6.39
CA SER A 99 8.41 1.48 7.57
C SER A 99 7.26 0.46 7.55
N THR A 100 7.56 -0.78 7.15
CA THR A 100 6.60 -1.88 7.17
C THR A 100 6.67 -2.57 8.53
N ALA A 101 5.53 -2.95 9.11
CA ALA A 101 5.50 -3.63 10.41
C ALA A 101 6.30 -4.97 10.43
N GLN A 102 6.59 -5.54 9.26
CA GLN A 102 7.46 -6.72 9.12
C GLN A 102 8.93 -6.44 9.47
N SER A 103 9.42 -5.20 9.30
CA SER A 103 10.75 -4.83 9.80
C SER A 103 10.81 -4.78 11.33
N THR A 104 9.65 -4.69 12.00
CA THR A 104 9.54 -4.69 13.47
C THR A 104 9.40 -6.09 14.07
N GLN A 105 9.03 -7.12 13.29
CA GLN A 105 8.82 -8.48 13.82
C GLN A 105 10.06 -9.37 13.75
N LYS A 106 11.03 -9.07 12.88
CA LYS A 106 12.27 -9.87 12.77
C LYS A 106 13.23 -9.69 13.94
N SER A 107 12.99 -8.70 14.82
CA SER A 107 13.79 -8.44 16.01
C SER A 107 13.38 -9.27 17.24
N VAL A 108 12.27 -10.01 17.21
CA VAL A 108 11.75 -10.71 18.40
C VAL A 108 12.09 -12.22 18.42
N GLU A 109 12.46 -12.84 17.29
CA GLU A 109 12.73 -14.29 17.23
C GLU A 109 14.20 -14.70 17.39
N ASN A 110 15.14 -13.75 17.50
CA ASN A 110 16.58 -14.06 17.59
C ASN A 110 17.26 -13.65 18.92
N SER A 111 16.51 -13.27 19.96
CA SER A 111 17.08 -12.84 21.24
C SER A 111 16.81 -13.83 22.38
N ASP A 112 17.15 -15.11 22.20
CA ASP A 112 17.17 -16.06 23.32
C ASP A 112 18.60 -16.56 23.56
N GLY A 113 19.27 -15.90 24.51
CA GLY A 113 20.24 -16.52 25.40
C GLY A 113 21.74 -16.44 25.05
N MET A 114 22.40 -15.34 25.43
CA MET A 114 23.61 -15.40 26.28
C MET A 114 24.02 -14.00 26.78
N ASP A 115 23.81 -13.78 28.08
CA ASP A 115 24.29 -12.64 28.85
C ASP A 115 25.83 -12.55 28.82
N VAL A 116 26.36 -11.40 28.37
CA VAL A 116 27.69 -10.91 28.77
C VAL A 116 27.58 -9.41 29.02
N ASP A 117 27.67 -9.03 30.30
CA ASP A 117 27.68 -7.65 30.80
C ASP A 117 28.65 -6.75 30.00
N GLY A 118 28.10 -5.72 29.37
CA GLY A 118 28.85 -4.69 28.66
C GLY A 118 28.02 -3.41 28.54
N ASP A 119 28.26 -2.48 29.46
CA ASP A 119 27.69 -1.13 29.50
C ASP A 119 27.87 -0.43 28.13
N GLY A 120 26.75 -0.16 27.44
CA GLY A 120 26.74 0.39 26.10
C GLY A 120 25.33 0.75 25.67
N ALA A 121 24.90 1.97 26.00
CA ALA A 121 23.71 2.59 25.45
C ALA A 121 23.81 2.67 23.92
N GLY A 122 23.13 1.77 23.22
CA GLY A 122 22.91 1.80 21.79
C GLY A 122 21.43 1.60 21.55
N GLU A 123 20.76 2.63 21.04
CA GLU A 123 19.36 2.60 20.62
C GLU A 123 19.15 1.44 19.63
N ASP A 124 18.22 0.54 19.93
CA ASP A 124 17.67 -0.46 19.00
C ASP A 124 16.97 0.27 17.84
N ALA A 125 17.75 0.79 16.90
CA ALA A 125 17.24 1.21 15.62
C ALA A 125 16.82 -0.06 14.88
N PRO A 126 15.53 -0.22 14.47
CA PRO A 126 15.13 -1.35 13.67
C PRO A 126 16.01 -1.41 12.42
N GLU A 127 16.63 -2.57 12.14
CA GLU A 127 17.36 -2.78 10.89
C GLU A 127 16.45 -2.38 9.73
N GLU A 128 16.73 -1.21 9.12
CA GLU A 128 15.98 -0.79 7.96
C GLU A 128 16.20 -1.85 6.87
N PRO A 129 15.14 -2.38 6.25
CA PRO A 129 15.29 -3.26 5.09
C PRO A 129 16.24 -2.60 4.11
N ASP A 130 17.14 -3.37 3.49
CA ASP A 130 18.03 -2.84 2.46
C ASP A 130 17.19 -2.46 1.22
N TYR A 131 16.58 -1.27 1.27
CA TYR A 131 15.72 -0.73 0.22
C TYR A 131 16.52 -0.50 -1.05
N ARG A 132 17.85 -0.39 -0.98
CA ARG A 132 18.73 -0.29 -2.15
C ARG A 132 18.78 -1.62 -2.89
N GLN A 133 18.91 -2.75 -2.18
CA GLN A 133 18.79 -4.09 -2.79
C GLN A 133 17.39 -4.32 -3.40
N MET A 134 16.32 -3.88 -2.72
CA MET A 134 14.98 -4.00 -3.31
C MET A 134 14.82 -3.12 -4.55
N LEU A 135 15.39 -1.92 -4.54
CA LEU A 135 15.34 -1.00 -5.67
C LEU A 135 16.11 -1.55 -6.87
N SER A 136 17.24 -2.24 -6.68
CA SER A 136 18.00 -2.85 -7.79
C SER A 136 17.28 -4.02 -8.45
N LEU A 137 16.36 -4.69 -7.73
CA LEU A 137 15.48 -5.70 -8.31
C LEU A 137 14.32 -5.09 -9.12
N ILE A 138 13.90 -3.87 -8.79
CA ILE A 138 12.77 -3.19 -9.43
C ILE A 138 13.22 -2.38 -10.64
N VAL A 139 14.39 -1.72 -10.52
CA VAL A 139 14.95 -0.80 -11.51
C VAL A 139 16.10 -1.50 -12.22
N GLU A 140 15.88 -1.81 -13.50
CA GLU A 140 16.94 -2.38 -14.35
C GLU A 140 18.09 -1.38 -14.50
N GLU A 141 19.31 -1.90 -14.50
CA GLU A 141 20.55 -1.12 -14.68
C GLU A 141 20.64 0.06 -13.69
N LEU A 142 20.25 -0.17 -12.42
CA LEU A 142 20.19 0.87 -11.39
C LEU A 142 21.52 1.64 -11.25
N ASP A 143 22.64 0.92 -11.16
CA ASP A 143 23.96 1.53 -10.97
C ASP A 143 24.41 2.36 -12.19
N ASP A 144 23.98 1.98 -13.40
CA ASP A 144 24.28 2.75 -14.62
C ASP A 144 23.39 4.00 -14.73
N ARG A 145 22.09 3.87 -14.41
CA ARG A 145 21.11 4.97 -14.44
C ARG A 145 21.36 6.01 -13.34
N PHE A 146 21.82 5.57 -12.17
CA PHE A 146 22.08 6.42 -11.01
C PHE A 146 23.54 6.26 -10.55
N SER A 147 24.47 6.57 -11.45
CA SER A 147 25.90 6.50 -11.17
C SER A 147 26.42 7.67 -10.32
N GLY A 148 27.43 7.39 -9.50
CA GLY A 148 28.14 8.37 -8.68
C GLY A 148 27.36 8.95 -7.50
N ASP A 149 27.96 9.90 -6.80
CA ASP A 149 27.41 10.51 -5.56
C ASP A 149 26.08 11.24 -5.80
N GLU A 150 25.89 11.83 -6.99
CA GLU A 150 24.62 12.45 -7.39
C GLU A 150 23.51 11.40 -7.59
N GLY A 151 23.87 10.21 -8.07
CA GLY A 151 22.96 9.07 -8.24
C GLY A 151 22.45 8.55 -6.91
N GLU A 152 23.35 8.28 -5.97
CA GLU A 152 23.00 7.87 -4.60
C GLU A 152 22.15 8.92 -3.90
N SER A 153 22.46 10.21 -4.09
CA SER A 153 21.65 11.31 -3.57
C SER A 153 20.23 11.33 -4.17
N LYS A 154 20.04 10.91 -5.43
CA LYS A 154 18.71 10.80 -6.06
C LYS A 154 17.95 9.58 -5.51
N ILE A 155 18.62 8.46 -5.30
CA ILE A 155 18.05 7.25 -4.69
C ILE A 155 17.52 7.58 -3.29
N GLN A 156 18.32 8.28 -2.47
CA GLN A 156 17.87 8.70 -1.14
C GLN A 156 16.65 9.63 -1.22
N LYS A 157 16.66 10.59 -2.15
CA LYS A 157 15.50 11.49 -2.38
C LYS A 157 14.25 10.74 -2.84
N ILE A 158 14.38 9.62 -3.56
CA ILE A 158 13.25 8.77 -3.95
C ILE A 158 12.59 8.18 -2.70
N PHE A 159 13.38 7.60 -1.79
CA PHE A 159 12.87 7.05 -0.53
C PHE A 159 12.27 8.13 0.38
N ASP A 160 12.95 9.28 0.51
CA ASP A 160 12.44 10.40 1.30
C ASP A 160 11.13 10.96 0.74
N THR A 161 11.02 11.03 -0.60
CA THR A 161 9.78 11.42 -1.27
C THR A 161 8.66 10.41 -0.96
N MET A 162 8.98 9.12 -1.01
CA MET A 162 8.01 8.06 -0.73
C MET A 162 7.47 8.14 0.70
N ARG A 163 8.38 8.25 1.67
CA ARG A 163 8.09 8.35 3.10
C ARG A 163 7.35 9.64 3.47
N SER A 164 7.80 10.79 2.98
CA SER A 164 7.17 12.08 3.27
C SER A 164 5.75 12.19 2.73
N GLU A 165 5.50 11.68 1.53
CA GLU A 165 4.16 11.66 0.94
C GLU A 165 3.22 10.67 1.63
N TYR A 166 3.75 9.52 2.05
CA TYR A 166 2.99 8.55 2.83
C TYR A 166 2.52 9.15 4.16
N GLU A 167 3.44 9.76 4.92
CA GLU A 167 3.11 10.42 6.19
C GLU A 167 2.17 11.61 6.01
N ARG A 168 2.35 12.39 4.94
CA ARG A 168 1.44 13.49 4.60
C ARG A 168 0.02 12.98 4.33
N ALA A 169 -0.12 11.93 3.52
CA ALA A 169 -1.42 11.35 3.20
C ALA A 169 -2.06 10.66 4.42
N LYS A 170 -1.26 10.11 5.34
CA LYS A 170 -1.73 9.52 6.61
C LYS A 170 -2.27 10.58 7.58
N LYS A 171 -1.57 11.73 7.70
CA LYS A 171 -2.00 12.89 8.50
C LYS A 171 -3.23 13.59 7.91
N GLY A 172 -3.39 13.55 6.60
CA GLY A 172 -4.55 14.10 5.88
C GLY A 172 -5.87 13.33 6.05
N LYS A 173 -5.93 12.27 6.87
CA LYS A 173 -7.17 11.52 7.14
C LYS A 173 -8.25 12.48 7.67
N PRO A 174 -9.39 12.68 6.97
CA PRO A 174 -10.52 13.38 7.57
C PRO A 174 -11.00 12.56 8.78
N ALA A 175 -11.16 13.23 9.93
CA ALA A 175 -11.74 12.63 11.12
C ALA A 175 -13.07 11.95 10.76
N LYS A 176 -13.23 10.71 11.23
CA LYS A 176 -14.44 9.88 11.14
C LYS A 176 -15.69 10.74 11.34
N GLY A 177 -16.61 10.68 10.36
CA GLY A 177 -17.73 11.60 10.19
C GLY A 177 -18.46 12.01 11.46
N THR A 178 -18.41 13.31 11.77
CA THR A 178 -19.42 13.96 12.59
C THR A 178 -20.72 13.95 11.78
N LYS A 179 -21.72 13.18 12.22
CA LYS A 179 -23.05 13.19 11.62
C LYS A 179 -23.59 14.62 11.64
N ALA A 180 -23.63 15.27 10.49
CA ALA A 180 -24.35 16.53 10.32
C ALA A 180 -25.84 16.26 10.55
N LYS A 181 -26.36 16.72 11.69
CA LYS A 181 -27.80 16.82 11.93
C LYS A 181 -28.37 17.74 10.85
N VAL A 182 -29.09 17.15 9.89
CA VAL A 182 -29.97 17.92 9.00
C VAL A 182 -31.14 18.42 9.85
N ASN A 183 -31.09 19.70 10.22
CA ASN A 183 -32.23 20.39 10.80
C ASN A 183 -33.25 20.63 9.70
N GLY A 184 -34.37 19.90 9.75
CA GLY A 184 -35.53 20.11 8.90
C GLY A 184 -36.17 21.46 9.19
N THR A 185 -36.11 22.36 8.21
CA THR A 185 -36.93 23.56 8.16
C THR A 185 -38.37 23.17 7.85
N LYS A 186 -39.28 23.40 8.82
CA LYS A 186 -40.73 23.39 8.59
C LYS A 186 -41.10 24.67 7.82
N SER A 187 -41.60 24.52 6.60
CA SER A 187 -42.36 25.58 5.93
C SER A 187 -43.79 25.60 6.45
N LYS A 188 -44.28 26.82 6.68
CA LYS A 188 -45.66 27.18 7.05
C LYS A 188 -46.64 26.94 5.91
#